data_AF-A0A926VJ58-F1
#
_entry.id   AF-A0A926VJ58-F1
#
_cell.length_a   1.000
_cell.length_b   1.000
_cell.length_c   1.000
_cell.angle_alpha   90.00
_cell.angle_beta   90.00
_cell.angle_gamma   90.00
#
_symmetry.space_group_name_H-M   'P 1'
#
loop_
_entity.id
_entity.type
_entity.pdbx_description
1 polymer ?
#
loop_
_entity_poly.entity_id
_entity_poly.type
_entity_poly.pdbx_seq_one_letter_code
_entity_poly.pdbx_strand_id
1 'polypeptide(L)' 'MTQEEISAVKSKFFATVAHDLRTPLTAILLSTELLETYGHETPEEKKRQYLRCIREAAEEINKLLNDALDTYGIE' A
#
# COMPACT_ATOMS: atom_id res chain seq x y z
N MET A 1 -5.13 -12.60 29.45
CA MET A 1 -4.90 -11.32 28.77
C MET A 1 -6.01 -10.37 29.18
N THR A 2 -5.68 -9.19 29.69
CA THR A 2 -6.69 -8.15 30.03
C THR A 2 -7.17 -7.43 28.77
N GLN A 3 -8.28 -6.68 28.83
CA GLN A 3 -8.74 -5.87 27.69
C GLN A 3 -7.70 -4.82 27.25
N GLU A 4 -6.92 -4.29 28.19
CA GLU A 4 -5.82 -3.36 27.90
C GLU A 4 -4.70 -4.02 27.10
N GLU A 5 -4.34 -5.27 27.42
CA GLU A 5 -3.34 -6.02 26.64
C GLU A 5 -3.82 -6.31 25.22
N ILE A 6 -5.12 -6.63 25.05
CA ILE A 6 -5.72 -6.84 23.72
C ILE A 6 -5.71 -5.54 22.91
N SER A 7 -6.03 -4.41 23.53
CA SER A 7 -6.01 -3.09 22.88
C SER A 7 -4.59 -2.68 22.45
N ALA A 8 -3.59 -2.91 23.31
CA ALA A 8 -2.19 -2.63 23.01
C ALA A 8 -1.66 -3.47 21.84
N VAL A 9 -2.01 -4.75 21.78
CA VAL A 9 -1.66 -5.65 20.66
C VAL A 9 -2.31 -5.18 19.35
N LYS A 10 -3.60 -4.81 19.37
CA LYS A 10 -4.29 -4.24 18.20
C LYS A 10 -3.62 -2.95 17.70
N SER A 11 -3.34 -2.02 18.61
CA SER A 11 -2.73 -0.73 18.25
C SER A 11 -1.34 -0.90 17.63
N LYS A 12 -0.52 -1.80 18.21
CA LYS A 12 0.80 -2.13 17.66
C LYS A 12 0.71 -2.75 16.26
N PHE A 13 -0.27 -3.62 16.03
CA PHE A 13 -0.49 -4.21 14.71
C PHE A 13 -0.92 -3.17 13.67
N PHE A 14 -1.87 -2.29 14.01
CA PHE A 14 -2.26 -1.20 13.10
C PHE A 14 -1.08 -0.29 12.75
N ALA A 15 -0.18 -0.02 13.71
CA ALA A 15 1.04 0.72 13.46
C ALA A 15 1.99 -0.02 12.49
N THR A 16 2.08 -1.35 12.59
CA THR A 16 2.85 -2.19 11.64
C THR A 16 2.24 -2.14 10.25
N VAL A 17 0.93 -2.37 10.10
CA VAL A 17 0.25 -2.29 8.79
C VAL A 17 0.43 -0.90 8.17
N ALA A 18 0.27 0.18 8.94
CA ALA A 18 0.48 1.54 8.45
C ALA A 18 1.93 1.80 7.99
N HIS A 19 2.92 1.20 8.66
CA HIS A 19 4.31 1.26 8.23
C HIS A 19 4.51 0.55 6.88
N ASP A 20 3.94 -0.65 6.75
CA ASP A 20 4.12 -1.50 5.58
C ASP A 20 3.38 -0.95 4.36
N LEU A 21 2.24 -0.27 4.56
CA LEU A 21 1.51 0.47 3.53
C LEU A 21 2.30 1.66 2.96
N ARG A 22 3.27 2.21 3.70
CA ARG A 22 4.05 3.38 3.24
C ARG A 22 4.84 3.07 1.97
N THR A 23 5.44 1.88 1.90
CA THR A 23 6.26 1.44 0.76
C THR A 23 5.49 1.41 -0.57
N PRO A 24 4.37 0.64 -0.71
CA PRO A 24 3.61 0.63 -1.94
C PRO A 24 2.97 2.00 -2.24
N LEU A 25 2.58 2.77 -1.21
CA LEU A 25 2.08 4.13 -1.43
C LEU A 25 3.16 5.05 -2.04
N THR A 26 4.40 4.98 -1.57
CA THR A 26 5.53 5.71 -2.16
C THR A 26 5.76 5.30 -3.60
N ALA A 27 5.64 4.01 -3.94
CA ALA A 27 5.78 3.53 -5.31
C ALA A 27 4.70 4.09 -6.25
N ILE A 28 3.45 4.18 -5.78
CA ILE A 28 2.35 4.82 -6.53
C ILE A 28 2.69 6.29 -6.78
N LEU A 29 3.00 7.04 -5.73
CA LEU A 29 3.26 8.49 -5.81
C LEU A 29 4.42 8.81 -6.77
N LEU A 30 5.53 8.07 -6.66
CA LEU A 30 6.67 8.25 -7.55
C LEU A 30 6.31 7.93 -9.01
N SER A 31 5.60 6.82 -9.23
CA SER A 31 5.20 6.42 -10.58
C SER A 31 4.24 7.44 -11.22
N THR A 32 3.31 8.00 -10.43
CA THR A 32 2.42 9.08 -10.88
C THR A 32 3.19 10.37 -11.16
N GLU A 33 4.13 10.76 -10.29
CA GLU A 33 4.95 11.96 -10.47
C GLU A 33 5.81 11.87 -11.74
N LEU A 34 6.38 10.70 -12.02
CA LEU A 34 7.14 10.46 -13.24
C LEU A 34 6.28 10.54 -14.50
N LEU A 35 5.04 10.03 -14.44
CA LEU A 35 4.08 10.10 -15.53
C LEU A 35 3.57 11.54 -15.76
N GLU A 36 3.31 12.29 -14.70
CA GLU A 36 2.88 13.69 -14.79
C GLU A 36 4.00 14.59 -15.32
N THR A 37 5.21 14.44 -14.78
CA THR A 37 6.34 15.30 -15.11
C THR A 37 6.93 14.99 -16.50
N TYR A 38 7.16 13.70 -16.79
CA TYR A 38 7.91 13.27 -17.97
C TYR A 38 7.08 12.46 -18.96
N GLY A 39 5.76 12.34 -18.74
CA GLY A 39 4.89 11.48 -19.55
C GLY A 39 4.98 11.78 -21.05
N HIS A 40 4.96 13.04 -21.44
CA HIS A 40 5.02 13.43 -22.86
C HIS A 40 6.30 12.98 -23.58
N GLU A 41 7.43 12.89 -22.87
CA GLU A 41 8.74 12.47 -23.41
C GLU A 41 9.03 10.97 -23.18
N THR A 42 8.23 10.31 -22.34
CA THR A 42 8.43 8.91 -21.98
C THR A 42 7.87 7.99 -23.06
N PRO A 43 8.62 6.97 -23.53
CA PRO A 43 8.11 5.98 -24.46
C PRO A 43 6.89 5.24 -23.92
N GLU A 44 5.94 4.91 -24.79
CA GLU A 44 4.69 4.22 -24.40
C GLU A 44 4.92 2.93 -23.61
N GLU A 45 5.98 2.18 -23.91
CA GLU A 45 6.32 0.98 -23.15
C GLU A 45 6.67 1.28 -21.69
N LYS A 46 7.43 2.35 -21.46
CA LYS A 46 7.84 2.77 -20.12
C LYS A 46 6.68 3.38 -19.34
N LYS A 47 5.75 4.07 -20.00
CA LYS A 47 4.47 4.48 -19.40
C LYS A 47 3.67 3.27 -18.90
N ARG A 48 3.56 2.21 -19.72
CA ARG A 48 2.89 0.97 -19.32
C ARG A 48 3.57 0.31 -18.12
N GLN A 49 4.89 0.42 -17.97
CA GLN A 49 5.60 -0.07 -16.80
C GLN A 49 5.23 0.74 -15.54
N TYR A 50 5.18 2.06 -15.61
CA TYR A 50 4.74 2.89 -14.47
C TYR A 50 3.29 2.61 -14.08
N LEU A 51 2.37 2.49 -15.05
CA LEU A 51 0.98 2.11 -14.80
C LEU A 51 0.85 0.72 -14.17
N ARG A 52 1.70 -0.22 -14.58
CA ARG A 52 1.76 -1.55 -13.98
C ARG A 52 2.26 -1.49 -12.53
N CYS A 53 3.30 -0.70 -12.27
CA CYS A 53 3.82 -0.49 -10.92
C CYS A 53 2.75 0.08 -9.98
N ILE A 54 2.00 1.10 -10.44
CA ILE A 54 0.87 1.67 -9.69
C ILE A 54 -0.17 0.60 -9.37
N ARG A 55 -0.55 -0.21 -10.37
CA ARG A 55 -1.55 -1.27 -10.17
C ARG A 55 -1.09 -2.32 -9.17
N GLU A 56 0.15 -2.80 -9.29
CA GLU A 56 0.71 -3.82 -8.40
C GLU A 56 0.81 -3.30 -6.96
N ALA A 57 1.25 -2.06 -6.77
CA ALA A 57 1.29 -1.43 -5.45
C ALA A 57 -0.12 -1.22 -4.86
N ALA A 58 -1.12 -0.89 -5.67
CA ALA A 58 -2.51 -0.77 -5.20
C ALA A 58 -3.10 -2.15 -4.81
N GLU A 59 -2.78 -3.20 -5.56
CA GLU A 59 -3.14 -4.59 -5.23
C GLU A 59 -2.46 -5.03 -3.92
N GLU A 60 -1.21 -4.65 -3.69
CA GLU A 60 -0.48 -4.93 -2.45
C GLU A 60 -1.10 -4.21 -1.24
N ILE A 61 -1.47 -2.93 -1.39
CA ILE A 61 -2.21 -2.18 -0.36
C ILE A 61 -3.52 -2.88 -0.01
N ASN A 62 -4.31 -3.29 -1.02
CA ASN A 62 -5.56 -4.00 -0.79
C ASN A 62 -5.33 -5.33 -0.05
N LYS A 63 -4.28 -6.07 -0.41
CA LYS A 63 -3.92 -7.30 0.30
C LYS A 63 -3.56 -7.03 1.77
N LEU A 64 -2.72 -6.03 2.05
CA LEU A 64 -2.36 -5.67 3.42
C LEU A 64 -3.58 -5.25 4.25
N LEU A 65 -4.56 -4.58 3.63
CA LEU A 65 -5.82 -4.23 4.28
C LEU A 65 -6.69 -5.46 4.55
N ASN A 66 -6.82 -6.37 3.59
CA ASN A 66 -7.58 -7.61 3.77
C ASN A 66 -6.94 -8.52 4.83
N ASP A 67 -5.62 -8.72 4.75
CA ASP A 67 -4.86 -9.49 5.75
C ASP A 67 -5.04 -8.89 7.15
N ALA A 68 -5.09 -7.55 7.25
CA ALA A 68 -5.41 -6.87 8.50
C ALA A 68 -6.82 -7.19 8.98
N LEU A 69 -7.85 -7.06 8.14
CA LEU A 69 -9.25 -7.33 8.49
C LEU A 69 -9.49 -8.79 8.89
N ASP A 70 -8.95 -9.74 8.11
CA ASP A 70 -9.04 -11.18 8.36
C ASP A 70 -8.40 -11.57 9.70
N THR A 71 -7.24 -10.99 10.01
CA THR A 71 -6.55 -11.22 11.29
C THR A 71 -7.38 -10.79 12.50
N TYR A 72 -8.34 -9.88 12.31
CA TYR A 72 -9.22 -9.39 13.37
C TYR A 72 -10.58 -10.07 13.43
N GLY A 73 -10.90 -10.99 12.51
CA GLY A 73 -12.22 -11.62 12.43
C GLY A 73 -13.34 -10.61 12.23
N ILE A 74 -13.05 -9.50 11.53
CA ILE A 74 -14.04 -8.50 11.15
C ILE A 74 -14.58 -8.94 9.78
N GLU A 75 -15.58 -9.82 9.79
CA GLU A 75 -16.52 -10.08 8.67
C GLU A 75 -17.88 -9.42 8.98
#